data_AF-A0A530LBB2-F1
#
_entry.id   AF-A0A530LBB2-F1
#
_cell.length_a   1.000
_cell.length_b   1.000
_cell.length_c   1.000
_cell.angle_alpha   90.00
_cell.angle_beta   90.00
_cell.angle_gamma   90.00
#
_symmetry.space_group_name_H-M   'P 1'
#
loop_
_entity.id
_entity.type
_entity.pdbx_description
1 polymer ?
#
loop_
_entity_poly.entity_id
_entity_poly.type
_entity_poly.pdbx_seq_one_letter_code
_entity_poly.pdbx_strand_id
1 'polypeptide(L)' 'MGEDETDRERIKYLHARLLADETGITEAQARDLIEMIGIDHASLVREARRLKSSQKPAEKPRGSG' A
#
# COMPACT_ATOMS: atom_id res chain seq x y z
N MET A 1 -4.28 -7.15 -29.48
CA MET A 1 -5.09 -6.66 -28.33
C MET A 1 -4.47 -7.29 -27.10
N GLY A 2 -3.69 -6.52 -26.33
CA GLY A 2 -2.79 -7.07 -25.31
C GLY A 2 -1.73 -6.08 -24.80
N GLU A 3 -1.68 -4.86 -25.33
CA GLU A 3 -0.74 -3.83 -24.89
C GLU A 3 -1.28 -3.12 -23.62
N ASP A 4 -2.59 -2.95 -23.53
CA ASP A 4 -3.29 -2.21 -22.48
C ASP A 4 -3.20 -2.85 -21.08
N GLU A 5 -3.09 -4.17 -20.99
CA GLU A 5 -3.03 -4.89 -19.70
C GLU A 5 -1.65 -4.72 -19.07
N THR A 6 -0.60 -4.90 -19.86
CA THR A 6 0.80 -4.66 -19.44
C THR A 6 1.04 -3.22 -19.02
N ASP A 7 0.45 -2.24 -19.69
CA ASP A 7 0.62 -0.84 -19.31
C ASP A 7 -0.09 -0.52 -18.00
N ARG A 8 -1.30 -1.06 -17.79
CA ARG A 8 -2.00 -0.91 -16.50
C ARG A 8 -1.24 -1.56 -15.35
N GLU A 9 -0.69 -2.75 -15.55
CA GLU A 9 0.12 -3.43 -14.53
C GLU A 9 1.41 -2.67 -14.22
N ARG A 10 2.09 -2.14 -15.25
CA ARG A 10 3.28 -1.31 -15.06
C ARG A 10 2.97 -0.02 -14.31
N ILE A 11 1.88 0.66 -14.67
CA ILE A 11 1.42 1.87 -13.97
C ILE A 11 1.15 1.54 -12.50
N LYS A 12 0.40 0.46 -12.22
CA LYS A 12 0.14 0.02 -10.84
C LYS A 12 1.43 -0.25 -10.06
N TYR A 13 2.40 -0.93 -10.67
CA TYR A 13 3.69 -1.20 -10.02
C TYR A 13 4.48 0.08 -9.71
N LEU A 14 4.53 1.02 -10.66
CA LEU A 14 5.19 2.31 -10.46
C LEU A 14 4.52 3.12 -9.33
N HIS A 15 3.19 3.16 -9.31
CA HIS A 15 2.44 3.81 -8.22
C HIS A 15 2.69 3.15 -6.87
N ALA A 16 2.73 1.82 -6.80
CA ALA A 16 3.00 1.09 -5.56
C ALA A 16 4.39 1.42 -5.01
N ARG A 17 5.40 1.46 -5.88
CA ARG A 17 6.77 1.78 -5.50
C ARG A 17 6.94 3.22 -5.02
N LEU A 18 6.35 4.19 -5.74
CA LEU A 18 6.38 5.59 -5.32
C LEU A 18 5.70 5.80 -3.96
N LEU A 19 4.55 5.15 -3.75
CA LEU A 19 3.84 5.22 -2.47
C LEU A 19 4.65 4.61 -1.33
N ALA A 20 5.31 3.48 -1.57
CA ALA A 20 6.19 2.83 -0.60
C ALA A 20 7.36 3.74 -0.20
N ASP A 21 8.04 4.36 -1.18
CA ASP A 21 9.15 5.28 -0.94
C ASP A 21 8.70 6.54 -0.17
N GLU A 22 7.54 7.12 -0.52
CA GLU A 22 7.04 8.34 0.11
C GLU A 22 6.55 8.13 1.55
N THR A 23 5.91 7.01 1.82
CA THR A 23 5.21 6.76 3.09
C THR A 23 6.00 5.84 4.03
N GLY A 24 6.93 5.06 3.49
CA GLY A 24 7.74 4.07 4.19
C GLY A 24 6.97 2.80 4.56
N ILE A 25 5.90 2.47 3.83
CA ILE A 25 5.28 1.13 3.86
C ILE A 25 5.96 0.22 2.82
N THR A 26 5.66 -1.07 2.85
CA THR A 26 6.20 -2.01 1.83
C THR A 26 5.46 -1.91 0.50
N GLU A 27 6.12 -2.27 -0.61
CA GLU A 27 5.50 -2.31 -1.95
C GLU A 27 4.26 -3.23 -1.98
N ALA A 28 4.27 -4.33 -1.22
CA ALA A 28 3.12 -5.24 -1.11
C ALA A 28 1.90 -4.54 -0.50
N GLN A 29 2.10 -3.81 0.61
CA GLN A 29 1.03 -3.03 1.23
C GLN A 29 0.54 -1.90 0.33
N ALA A 30 1.45 -1.26 -0.40
CA ALA A 30 1.09 -0.23 -1.37
C ALA A 30 0.24 -0.80 -2.52
N ARG A 31 0.58 -1.99 -3.01
CA ARG A 31 -0.22 -2.71 -4.01
C ARG A 31 -1.60 -3.07 -3.46
N ASP A 32 -1.68 -3.60 -2.25
CA ASP A 32 -2.96 -3.94 -1.62
C ASP A 32 -3.87 -2.72 -1.47
N LEU A 33 -3.31 -1.57 -1.09
CA LEU A 33 -4.04 -0.30 -1.07
C LEU A 33 -4.54 0.09 -2.47
N ILE A 34 -3.68 0.00 -3.50
CA ILE A 34 -4.06 0.33 -4.87
C ILE A 34 -5.19 -0.58 -5.39
N GLU A 35 -5.16 -1.87 -5.08
CA GLU A 35 -6.24 -2.79 -5.45
C GLU A 35 -7.54 -2.51 -4.66
N MET A 36 -7.44 -2.03 -3.42
CA MET A 36 -8.60 -1.79 -2.55
C MET A 36 -9.30 -0.45 -2.81
N ILE A 37 -8.54 0.63 -3.00
CA ILE A 37 -9.08 1.99 -3.09
C ILE A 37 -8.76 2.70 -4.42
N GLY A 38 -7.99 2.07 -5.30
CA GLY A 38 -7.58 2.63 -6.59
C GLY A 38 -6.28 3.44 -6.54
N ILE A 39 -6.00 4.19 -7.60
CA ILE A 39 -4.73 4.93 -7.81
C ILE A 39 -4.75 6.38 -7.31
N ASP A 40 -5.75 6.78 -6.52
CA ASP A 40 -5.84 8.13 -5.98
C ASP A 40 -4.75 8.38 -4.92
N HIS A 41 -3.78 9.23 -5.27
CA HIS A 41 -2.59 9.47 -4.45
C HIS A 41 -2.92 10.00 -3.05
N ALA A 42 -3.86 10.94 -2.93
CA ALA A 42 -4.23 11.52 -1.64
C ALA A 42 -4.84 10.47 -0.68
N SER A 43 -5.70 9.59 -1.20
CA SER A 43 -6.28 8.50 -0.43
C SER A 43 -5.25 7.44 -0.06
N LEU A 44 -4.37 7.08 -0.99
CA LEU A 44 -3.28 6.13 -0.78
C LEU A 44 -2.31 6.59 0.31
N VAL A 45 -1.85 7.84 0.27
CA VAL A 45 -0.93 8.39 1.29
C VAL A 45 -1.60 8.41 2.66
N ARG A 46 -2.89 8.73 2.72
CA ARG A 46 -3.65 8.77 3.97
C ARG A 46 -3.77 7.38 4.60
N GLU A 47 -4.12 6.36 3.82
CA GLU A 47 -4.17 4.97 4.30
C GLU A 47 -2.77 4.42 4.64
N ALA A 48 -1.77 4.67 3.81
CA ALA A 48 -0.39 4.25 4.05
C ALA A 48 0.17 4.79 5.38
N ARG A 49 -0.09 6.06 5.69
CA ARG A 49 0.28 6.66 6.98
C ARG A 49 -0.45 5.99 8.16
N ARG A 50 -1.74 5.66 8.01
CA ARG A 50 -2.50 4.90 9.01
C ARG A 50 -1.98 3.48 9.20
N LEU A 51 -1.64 2.79 8.12
CA LEU A 51 -1.04 1.46 8.17
C LEU A 51 0.28 1.49 8.92
N LYS A 52 1.16 2.43 8.59
CA LYS A 52 2.45 2.61 9.29
C LYS A 52 2.27 2.91 10.78
N SER A 53 1.31 3.76 11.15
CA SER A 53 1.04 4.03 12.57
C SER A 53 0.45 2.82 13.30
N SER A 54 -0.31 1.98 12.60
CA SER A 54 -0.92 0.75 13.14
C SER A 54 0.04 -0.44 13.14
N GLN A 55 1.11 -0.38 12.35
CA GLN A 55 2.23 -1.34 12.34
C GLN A 55 3.29 -1.06 13.42
N LYS A 56 3.09 -0.04 14.27
CA LYS A 56 3.72 -0.08 15.60
C LYS A 56 3.40 -1.45 16.17
N PRO A 57 4.42 -2.21 16.61
CA PRO A 57 4.29 -3.63 16.84
C PRO A 57 3.09 -3.81 17.74
N ALA A 58 2.14 -4.63 17.27
CA ALA A 58 1.08 -5.13 18.12
C ALA A 58 1.75 -5.47 19.45
N GLU A 59 1.46 -4.68 20.48
CA GLU A 59 1.60 -5.13 21.84
C GLU A 59 0.89 -6.47 21.84
N LYS A 60 1.71 -7.53 21.84
CA LYS A 60 1.29 -8.89 22.09
C LYS A 60 0.22 -8.77 23.17
N PRO A 61 -1.03 -9.19 22.97
CA PRO A 61 -1.93 -9.25 24.10
C PRO A 61 -1.24 -10.21 25.06
N ARG A 62 -0.72 -9.66 26.16
CA ARG A 62 -0.44 -10.39 27.38
C ARG A 62 -1.81 -10.83 27.88
N GLY A 63 -2.38 -11.82 27.19
CA GLY A 63 -3.53 -12.58 27.60
C GLY A 63 -2.98 -13.75 28.39
N SER A 64 -2.90 -13.54 29.70
CA SER A 64 -2.82 -14.58 30.70
C SER A 64 -3.84 -15.68 30.43
N GLY A 65 -3.42 -16.93 30.57
CA GLY A 65 -4.24 -18.14 30.55
C GLY A 65 -3.37 -19.32 30.93
#